data_AF-A0A947BBY8-F1
#
_entry.id   AF-A0A947BBY8-F1
#
_cell.length_a   1.000
_cell.length_b   1.000
_cell.length_c   1.000
_cell.angle_alpha   90.00
_cell.angle_beta   90.00
_cell.angle_gamma   90.00
#
_symmetry.space_group_name_H-M   'P 1'
#
loop_
_entity.id
_entity.type
_entity.pdbx_description
1 polymer ?
#
loop_
_entity_poly.entity_id
_entity_poly.type
_entity_poly.pdbx_seq_one_letter_code
_entity_poly.pdbx_strand_id
1 'polypeptide(L)'
;MDNIAGTKSSLTWAVHISVALLVALWLFPTFGLFVSSFRTADQISTSGWWKSMFPAEQTVQLRTGGRDAATQEGGVYVVEGNLLVDDEESPGTGVTLTRFGVSSRDVSAYAIGETAEFGDGDETLTLNEDGTYRYTSVEEPGRRGQRVFVSAEVPPEFTLKNYDNILFSGNNTDSMAKAFFNTL
;
A
#
# COMPACT_ATOMS: atom_id res chain seq x y z
N MET A 1 -38.16 30.17 -50.89
CA MET A 1 -37.19 30.46 -49.82
C MET A 1 -37.99 30.16 -48.57
N ASP A 2 -37.87 28.96 -48.01
CA ASP A 2 -36.81 28.64 -47.05
C ASP A 2 -36.37 27.18 -47.11
N ASN A 3 -35.05 26.97 -47.15
CA ASN A 3 -34.37 25.69 -47.04
C ASN A 3 -33.81 25.55 -45.61
N ILE A 4 -34.09 24.40 -44.98
CA ILE A 4 -33.25 23.64 -44.03
C ILE A 4 -32.48 24.37 -42.91
N ALA A 5 -32.83 24.02 -41.67
CA ALA A 5 -31.86 23.65 -40.63
C ALA A 5 -32.53 22.69 -39.64
N GLY A 6 -32.35 21.39 -39.88
CA GLY A 6 -32.87 20.32 -39.02
C GLY A 6 -32.28 20.41 -37.62
N THR A 7 -33.11 20.72 -36.64
CA THR A 7 -32.76 20.51 -35.23
C THR A 7 -32.73 18.98 -35.04
N LYS A 8 -31.55 18.42 -34.72
CA LYS A 8 -31.49 16.99 -34.37
C LYS A 8 -32.51 16.76 -33.26
N SER A 9 -33.46 15.85 -33.49
CA SER A 9 -34.53 15.54 -32.55
C SER A 9 -33.92 15.27 -31.17
N SER A 10 -34.49 15.86 -30.12
CA SER A 10 -34.09 15.62 -28.72
C SER A 10 -34.03 14.12 -28.40
N LEU A 11 -34.86 13.31 -29.08
CA LEU A 11 -34.85 11.87 -29.02
C LEU A 11 -33.54 11.24 -29.54
N THR A 12 -32.96 11.78 -30.62
CA THR A 12 -31.67 11.32 -31.16
C THR A 12 -30.53 11.58 -30.17
N TRP A 13 -30.55 12.74 -29.49
CA TRP A 13 -29.58 13.04 -28.43
C TRP A 13 -29.76 12.12 -27.22
N ALA A 14 -31.01 11.85 -26.81
CA ALA A 14 -31.29 10.90 -25.74
C ALA A 14 -30.74 9.51 -26.07
N VAL A 15 -31.01 9.00 -27.28
CA VAL A 15 -30.48 7.70 -27.74
C VAL A 15 -28.96 7.67 -27.74
N HIS A 16 -28.29 8.69 -28.29
CA HIS A 16 -26.83 8.72 -28.32
C HIS A 16 -26.21 8.78 -26.92
N ILE A 17 -26.80 9.55 -26.01
CA ILE A 17 -26.33 9.61 -24.61
C ILE A 17 -26.54 8.24 -23.94
N SER A 18 -27.70 7.60 -24.13
CA SER A 18 -27.95 6.26 -23.57
C SER A 18 -26.97 5.22 -24.09
N VAL A 19 -26.68 5.21 -25.39
CA VAL A 19 -25.69 4.31 -25.99
C VAL A 19 -24.28 4.63 -25.47
N ALA A 20 -23.90 5.90 -25.39
CA ALA A 20 -22.59 6.31 -24.86
C ALA A 20 -22.42 5.87 -23.40
N LEU A 21 -23.46 6.00 -22.57
CA LEU A 21 -23.44 5.54 -21.18
C LEU A 21 -23.32 4.02 -21.08
N LEU A 22 -24.03 3.26 -21.92
CA LEU A 22 -23.90 1.80 -21.98
C LEU A 22 -22.49 1.36 -22.39
N VAL A 23 -21.90 2.03 -23.40
CA VAL A 23 -20.52 1.76 -23.83
C VAL A 23 -19.54 2.11 -22.72
N ALA A 24 -19.69 3.26 -22.06
CA ALA A 24 -18.83 3.66 -20.96
C ALA A 24 -18.92 2.70 -19.77
N LEU A 25 -20.14 2.26 -19.41
CA LEU A 25 -20.38 1.25 -18.37
C LEU A 25 -19.65 -0.06 -18.69
N TRP A 26 -19.68 -0.47 -19.97
CA TRP A 26 -19.04 -1.71 -20.42
C TRP A 26 -17.51 -1.59 -20.52
N LEU A 27 -16.98 -0.42 -20.87
CA LEU A 27 -15.54 -0.16 -20.94
C LEU A 27 -14.90 0.13 -19.57
N PHE A 28 -15.68 0.56 -18.57
CA PHE A 28 -15.19 0.85 -17.23
C PHE A 28 -14.35 -0.29 -16.62
N PRO A 29 -14.78 -1.57 -16.62
CA PRO A 29 -13.97 -2.66 -16.08
C PRO A 29 -12.70 -2.95 -16.90
N THR A 30 -12.76 -2.87 -18.23
CA THR A 30 -11.62 -3.19 -19.10
C THR A 30 -10.54 -2.12 -19.01
N PHE A 31 -10.94 -0.85 -18.97
CA PHE A 31 -10.03 0.26 -18.70
C PHE A 31 -9.43 0.15 -17.29
N GLY A 32 -10.21 -0.30 -16.32
CA GLY A 32 -9.72 -0.56 -14.96
C GLY A 32 -8.63 -1.63 -14.88
N LEU A 33 -8.74 -2.70 -15.67
CA LEU A 33 -7.68 -3.71 -15.80
C LEU A 33 -6.43 -3.13 -16.45
N PHE A 34 -6.60 -2.32 -17.51
CA PHE A 34 -5.50 -1.66 -18.18
C PHE A 34 -4.71 -0.75 -17.22
N VAL A 35 -5.40 0.13 -16.48
CA VAL A 35 -4.75 1.01 -15.49
C VAL A 35 -4.10 0.19 -14.37
N SER A 36 -4.79 -0.83 -13.86
CA SER A 36 -4.26 -1.70 -12.80
C SER A 36 -3.01 -2.47 -13.22
N SER A 37 -2.83 -2.75 -14.52
CA SER A 37 -1.64 -3.46 -15.01
C SER A 37 -0.32 -2.72 -14.77
N PHE A 38 -0.37 -1.39 -14.59
CA PHE A 38 0.79 -0.55 -14.28
C PHE A 38 0.93 -0.26 -12.77
N ARG A 39 0.02 -0.75 -11.93
CA ARG A 39 0.02 -0.51 -10.48
C ARG A 39 0.72 -1.65 -9.73
N THR A 40 1.26 -1.37 -8.55
CA THR A 40 1.84 -2.39 -7.68
C THR A 40 0.74 -3.27 -7.04
N ALA A 41 1.11 -4.45 -6.53
CA ALA A 41 0.16 -5.36 -5.88
C ALA A 41 -0.53 -4.70 -4.67
N ASP A 42 0.22 -3.94 -3.87
CA ASP A 42 -0.30 -3.26 -2.68
C ASP A 42 -1.29 -2.14 -3.03
N GLN A 43 -1.04 -1.40 -4.12
CA GLN A 43 -1.99 -0.40 -4.61
C GLN A 43 -3.31 -1.03 -5.09
N ILE A 44 -3.24 -2.21 -5.72
CA ILE A 44 -4.41 -2.92 -6.23
C ILE A 44 -5.27 -3.47 -5.08
N SER A 45 -4.65 -3.94 -4.00
CA SER A 45 -5.36 -4.50 -2.84
C SER A 45 -6.00 -3.43 -1.94
N THR A 46 -5.44 -2.22 -1.93
CA THR A 46 -5.86 -1.12 -1.02
C THR A 46 -6.85 -0.14 -1.66
N SER A 47 -6.86 0.03 -2.99
CA SER A 47 -7.70 1.04 -3.64
C SER A 47 -8.10 0.72 -5.08
N GLY A 48 -9.31 1.18 -5.46
CA GLY A 48 -9.81 1.05 -6.82
C GLY A 48 -8.98 1.83 -7.86
N TRP A 49 -8.92 1.32 -9.09
CA TRP A 49 -8.11 1.89 -10.18
C TRP A 49 -8.42 3.36 -10.51
N TRP A 50 -9.65 3.81 -10.26
CA TRP A 50 -10.04 5.21 -10.45
C TRP A 50 -9.35 6.17 -9.47
N LYS A 51 -8.78 5.67 -8.36
CA LYS A 51 -7.95 6.44 -7.42
C LYS A 51 -6.45 6.38 -7.72
N SER A 52 -6.02 5.70 -8.79
CA SER A 52 -4.61 5.45 -9.10
C SER A 52 -3.75 6.70 -9.29
N MET A 53 -4.34 7.87 -9.53
CA MET A 53 -3.62 9.15 -9.69
C MET A 53 -3.47 9.93 -8.38
N PHE A 54 -4.02 9.42 -7.28
CA PHE A 54 -4.01 10.09 -5.98
C PHE A 54 -3.24 9.25 -4.96
N PRO A 55 -2.66 9.90 -3.93
CA PRO A 55 -2.12 9.15 -2.81
C PRO A 55 -3.18 8.25 -2.18
N ALA A 56 -2.74 7.11 -1.69
CA ALA A 56 -3.60 6.14 -1.02
C ALA A 56 -2.99 5.80 0.33
N GLU A 57 -3.87 5.68 1.33
CA GLU A 57 -3.48 5.16 2.63
C GLU A 57 -3.25 3.65 2.51
N GLN A 58 -2.07 3.21 2.96
CA GLN A 58 -1.66 1.81 2.98
C GLN A 58 -1.18 1.47 4.40
N THR A 59 -1.62 0.32 4.91
CA THR A 59 -1.12 -0.22 6.16
C THR A 59 -0.05 -1.26 5.85
N VAL A 60 1.19 -0.98 6.26
CA VAL A 60 2.33 -1.86 6.09
C VAL A 60 2.67 -2.49 7.44
N GLN A 61 3.06 -3.76 7.43
CA GLN A 61 3.50 -4.47 8.61
C GLN A 61 5.03 -4.45 8.66
N LEU A 62 5.61 -3.77 9.64
CA LEU A 62 7.05 -3.64 9.84
C LEU A 62 7.46 -4.23 11.19
N ARG A 63 8.77 -4.30 11.44
CA ARG A 63 9.31 -4.77 12.71
C ARG A 63 10.34 -3.80 13.28
N THR A 64 10.32 -3.67 14.60
CA THR A 64 11.44 -3.06 15.32
C THR A 64 12.65 -4.00 15.30
N GLY A 65 13.81 -3.47 15.69
CA GLY A 65 15.00 -4.25 15.95
C GLY A 65 14.72 -5.34 16.98
N GLY A 66 15.34 -6.50 16.77
CA GLY A 66 15.27 -7.60 17.71
C GLY A 66 16.26 -7.45 18.86
N ARG A 67 16.41 -8.55 19.60
CA ARG A 67 17.38 -8.71 20.68
C ARG A 67 18.79 -8.16 20.36
N ASP A 68 19.29 -8.39 19.15
CA ASP A 68 20.66 -8.00 18.78
C ASP A 68 20.83 -6.46 18.71
N ALA A 69 19.74 -5.72 18.56
CA ALA A 69 19.71 -4.25 18.58
C ALA A 69 19.33 -3.68 19.96
N ALA A 70 19.01 -4.53 20.94
CA ALA A 70 18.58 -4.10 22.26
C ALA A 70 19.79 -3.71 23.14
N THR A 71 19.71 -2.54 23.74
CA THR A 71 20.68 -2.05 24.74
C THR A 71 20.00 -1.91 26.09
N GLN A 72 20.70 -2.25 27.17
CA GLN A 72 20.15 -2.13 28.52
C GLN A 72 20.43 -0.73 29.08
N GLU A 73 19.37 0.03 29.37
CA GLU A 73 19.45 1.37 29.93
C GLU A 73 18.54 1.45 31.16
N GLY A 74 19.08 1.82 32.33
CA GLY A 74 18.25 2.04 33.52
C GLY A 74 17.44 0.83 33.99
N GLY A 75 17.82 -0.39 33.62
CA GLY A 75 17.12 -1.63 33.99
C GLY A 75 16.05 -2.08 33.00
N VAL A 76 15.86 -1.37 31.88
CA VAL A 76 14.99 -1.79 30.77
C VAL A 76 15.80 -2.01 29.50
N TYR A 77 15.28 -2.84 28.59
CA TYR A 77 15.82 -3.00 27.25
C TYR A 77 15.23 -1.91 26.36
N VAL A 78 16.11 -1.24 25.60
CA VAL A 78 15.77 -0.17 24.68
C VAL A 78 16.25 -0.57 23.29
N VAL A 79 15.37 -0.44 22.31
CA VAL A 79 15.67 -0.61 20.89
C VAL A 79 15.28 0.67 20.17
N GLU A 80 16.24 1.26 19.47
CA GLU A 80 16.04 2.44 18.63
C GLU A 80 16.43 2.11 17.19
N GLY A 81 15.72 2.72 16.24
CA GLY A 81 15.96 2.52 14.81
C GLY A 81 15.00 3.35 13.98
N ASN A 82 14.89 3.05 12.69
CA ASN A 82 13.99 3.73 11.76
C ASN A 82 13.20 2.74 10.88
N LEU A 83 11.88 2.69 11.06
CA LEU A 83 10.99 1.79 10.31
C LEU A 83 10.90 2.16 8.81
N LEU A 84 11.23 3.39 8.43
CA LEU A 84 11.19 3.86 7.04
C LEU A 84 12.45 3.49 6.23
N VAL A 85 13.49 2.97 6.88
CA VAL A 85 14.80 2.74 6.24
C VAL A 85 15.38 1.36 6.56
N ASP A 86 15.16 0.85 7.77
CA ASP A 86 15.85 -0.35 8.24
C ASP A 86 15.24 -1.67 7.73
N ASP A 87 14.00 -1.64 7.23
CA ASP A 87 13.26 -2.82 6.74
C ASP A 87 13.13 -2.77 5.20
N GLU A 88 13.34 -3.89 4.51
CA GLU A 88 13.17 -3.98 3.05
C GLU A 88 11.70 -3.85 2.63
N GLU A 89 10.77 -4.24 3.51
CA GLU A 89 9.32 -4.11 3.30
C GLU A 89 8.82 -2.68 3.59
N SER A 90 9.75 -1.76 3.92
CA SER A 90 9.42 -0.39 4.25
C SER A 90 8.86 0.41 3.07
N PRO A 91 7.85 1.28 3.30
CA PRO A 91 7.36 2.19 2.26
C PRO A 91 8.35 3.30 1.88
N GLY A 92 9.49 3.42 2.58
CA GLY A 92 10.56 4.37 2.29
C GLY A 92 10.34 5.78 2.86
N THR A 93 11.36 6.65 2.77
CA THR A 93 11.39 7.98 3.43
C THR A 93 10.54 9.07 2.75
N GLY A 94 9.73 8.72 1.74
CA GLY A 94 8.91 9.65 0.96
C GLY A 94 7.43 9.64 1.30
N VAL A 95 7.05 8.99 2.40
CA VAL A 95 5.65 8.78 2.78
C VAL A 95 5.27 9.56 4.02
N THR A 96 3.99 9.89 4.13
CA THR A 96 3.46 10.56 5.32
C THR A 96 2.87 9.52 6.26
N LEU A 97 3.46 9.34 7.43
CA LEU A 97 2.91 8.48 8.47
C LEU A 97 1.65 9.11 9.07
N THR A 98 0.55 8.36 9.14
CA THR A 98 -0.73 8.87 9.67
C THR A 98 -1.01 8.31 11.07
N ARG A 99 -0.89 6.99 11.24
CA ARG A 99 -1.18 6.25 12.47
C ARG A 99 -0.34 5.00 12.57
N PHE A 100 -0.25 4.43 13.77
CA PHE A 100 0.38 3.13 13.97
C PHE A 100 -0.38 2.26 14.98
N GLY A 101 -0.06 0.98 14.98
CA GLY A 101 -0.61 0.00 15.90
C GLY A 101 0.39 -1.11 16.20
N VAL A 102 0.33 -1.65 17.42
CA VAL A 102 1.22 -2.73 17.89
C VAL A 102 0.53 -4.11 17.86
N SER A 103 -0.72 -4.15 17.41
CA SER A 103 -1.55 -5.35 17.36
C SER A 103 -2.36 -5.38 16.08
N SER A 104 -2.56 -6.58 15.52
CA SER A 104 -3.42 -6.75 14.35
C SER A 104 -4.90 -6.54 14.66
N ARG A 105 -5.27 -6.44 15.95
CA ARG A 105 -6.66 -6.17 16.38
C ARG A 105 -7.06 -4.73 16.13
N ASP A 106 -6.09 -3.81 16.25
CA ASP A 106 -6.26 -2.39 15.97
C ASP A 106 -4.93 -1.82 15.46
N VAL A 107 -4.81 -1.78 14.13
CA VAL A 107 -3.58 -1.41 13.41
C VAL A 107 -3.34 0.10 13.35
N SER A 108 -4.31 0.90 13.81
CA SER A 108 -4.27 2.36 13.76
C SER A 108 -4.62 3.00 15.12
N ALA A 109 -4.41 2.25 16.20
CA ALA A 109 -4.81 2.62 17.54
C ALA A 109 -4.19 3.95 18.02
N TYR A 110 -2.94 4.23 17.61
CA TYR A 110 -2.15 5.34 18.14
C TYR A 110 -1.84 6.39 17.05
N ALA A 111 -1.77 7.66 17.47
CA ALA A 111 -1.29 8.74 16.61
C ALA A 111 0.24 8.75 16.54
N ILE A 112 0.82 9.27 15.46
CA ILE A 112 2.28 9.46 15.38
C ILE A 112 2.75 10.41 16.48
N GLY A 113 3.85 10.06 17.15
CA GLY A 113 4.39 10.74 18.34
C GLY A 113 3.77 10.30 19.66
N GLU A 114 2.69 9.51 19.65
CA GLU A 114 2.10 8.92 20.86
C GLU A 114 2.92 7.71 21.32
N THR A 115 2.96 7.47 22.63
CA THR A 115 3.54 6.26 23.21
C THR A 115 2.47 5.19 23.36
N ALA A 116 2.63 4.10 22.64
CA ALA A 116 1.81 2.90 22.80
C ALA A 116 2.33 2.06 23.96
N GLU A 117 1.47 1.72 24.91
CA GLU A 117 1.76 0.76 25.98
C GLU A 117 1.05 -0.57 25.71
N PHE A 118 1.77 -1.68 25.86
CA PHE A 118 1.28 -3.03 25.59
C PHE A 118 2.04 -4.07 26.41
N GLY A 119 1.69 -5.34 26.28
CA GLY A 119 2.29 -6.41 27.10
C GLY A 119 2.05 -6.19 28.59
N ASP A 120 0.80 -5.89 28.97
CA ASP A 120 0.41 -5.53 30.34
C ASP A 120 1.15 -4.32 30.95
N GLY A 121 1.72 -3.46 30.10
CA GLY A 121 2.43 -2.24 30.49
C GLY A 121 3.95 -2.40 30.58
N ASP A 122 4.48 -3.60 30.33
CA ASP A 122 5.91 -3.87 30.35
C ASP A 122 6.62 -3.43 29.07
N GLU A 123 5.87 -3.14 28.01
CA GLU A 123 6.40 -2.73 26.71
C GLU A 123 5.83 -1.39 26.27
N THR A 124 6.70 -0.51 25.75
CA THR A 124 6.29 0.77 25.16
C THR A 124 6.91 0.99 23.79
N LEU A 125 6.18 1.65 22.90
CA LEU A 125 6.67 2.05 21.58
C LEU A 125 6.22 3.47 21.26
N THR A 126 7.18 4.33 20.95
CA THR A 126 6.92 5.64 20.35
C THR A 126 7.46 5.65 18.92
N LEU A 127 6.63 6.08 17.96
CA LEU A 127 7.00 6.22 16.55
C LEU A 127 6.86 7.70 16.14
N ASN A 128 7.93 8.27 15.61
CA ASN A 128 7.97 9.66 15.13
C ASN A 128 7.64 9.77 13.63
N GLU A 129 7.36 10.99 13.18
CA GLU A 129 6.99 11.29 11.78
C GLU A 129 8.07 10.92 10.76
N ASP A 130 9.34 10.99 11.16
CA ASP A 130 10.51 10.65 10.33
C ASP A 130 10.79 9.13 10.28
N GLY A 131 9.93 8.31 10.89
CA GLY A 131 10.07 6.87 10.98
C GLY A 131 10.97 6.40 12.11
N THR A 132 11.63 7.30 12.84
CA THR A 132 12.41 6.93 14.02
C THR A 132 11.50 6.41 15.12
N TYR A 133 11.92 5.35 15.79
CA TYR A 133 11.15 4.79 16.89
C TYR A 133 12.03 4.51 18.10
N ARG A 134 11.37 4.49 19.25
CA ARG A 134 11.94 4.01 20.51
C ARG A 134 11.01 2.95 21.09
N TYR A 135 11.50 1.73 21.15
CA TYR A 135 10.83 0.58 21.75
C TYR A 135 11.52 0.24 23.07
N THR A 136 10.74 0.07 24.14
CA THR A 136 11.27 -0.36 25.43
C THR A 136 10.54 -1.61 25.92
N SER A 137 11.27 -2.51 26.57
CA SER A 137 10.70 -3.67 27.27
C SER A 137 11.39 -3.90 28.60
N VAL A 138 10.63 -4.29 29.63
CA VAL A 138 11.17 -4.74 30.92
C VAL A 138 11.89 -6.08 30.76
N GLU A 139 11.39 -6.96 29.90
CA GLU A 139 12.00 -8.26 29.60
C GLU A 139 12.88 -8.20 28.35
N GLU A 140 13.74 -9.20 28.17
CA GLU A 140 14.58 -9.27 26.98
C GLU A 140 13.70 -9.42 25.73
N PRO A 141 13.79 -8.51 24.74
CA PRO A 141 12.89 -8.55 23.60
C PRO A 141 13.13 -9.79 22.73
N GLY A 142 12.07 -10.15 22.00
CA GLY A 142 12.12 -11.28 21.07
C GLY A 142 13.19 -11.10 19.98
N ARG A 143 13.68 -12.23 19.45
CA ARG A 143 14.74 -12.24 18.42
C ARG A 143 14.42 -11.41 17.17
N ARG A 144 13.14 -11.26 16.83
CA ARG A 144 12.67 -10.53 15.62
C ARG A 144 12.10 -9.14 15.93
N GLY A 145 12.19 -8.69 17.17
CA GLY A 145 11.58 -7.43 17.60
C GLY A 145 10.05 -7.47 17.61
N GLN A 146 9.48 -6.33 17.96
CA GLN A 146 8.05 -6.12 18.02
C GLN A 146 7.48 -5.85 16.63
N ARG A 147 6.32 -6.42 16.34
CA ARG A 147 5.60 -6.12 15.11
C ARG A 147 4.85 -4.80 15.25
N VAL A 148 4.99 -3.94 14.26
CA VAL A 148 4.33 -2.63 14.19
C VAL A 148 3.57 -2.55 12.87
N PHE A 149 2.32 -2.15 12.94
CA PHE A 149 1.51 -1.81 11.77
C PHE A 149 1.57 -0.30 11.61
N VAL A 150 1.96 0.16 10.43
CA VAL A 150 2.13 1.58 10.14
C VAL A 150 1.19 1.93 8.99
N SER A 151 0.28 2.86 9.24
CA SER A 151 -0.53 3.47 8.18
C SER A 151 0.23 4.67 7.62
N ALA A 152 0.42 4.66 6.30
CA ALA A 152 1.12 5.72 5.59
C ALA A 152 0.35 6.13 4.33
N GLU A 153 0.35 7.42 4.03
CA GLU A 153 -0.11 7.94 2.75
C GLU A 153 1.03 7.82 1.74
N VAL A 154 0.86 6.89 0.80
CA VAL A 154 1.88 6.55 -0.20
C VAL A 154 1.51 7.20 -1.53
N PRO A 155 2.44 7.88 -2.22
CA PRO A 155 2.19 8.47 -3.52
C PRO A 155 1.87 7.40 -4.58
N PRO A 156 1.17 7.78 -5.67
CA PRO A 156 0.91 6.86 -6.76
C PRO A 156 2.21 6.50 -7.50
N GLU A 157 2.59 5.23 -7.43
CA GLU A 157 3.60 4.62 -8.30
C GLU A 157 2.94 3.95 -9.51
N PHE A 158 3.53 4.15 -10.70
CA PHE A 158 3.24 3.34 -11.89
C PHE A 158 4.53 2.67 -12.35
N THR A 159 4.45 1.39 -12.67
CA THR A 159 5.64 0.58 -12.96
C THR A 159 5.39 -0.51 -14.00
N LEU A 160 6.47 -0.91 -14.67
CA LEU A 160 6.50 -2.06 -15.58
C LEU A 160 7.15 -3.30 -14.94
N LYS A 161 7.57 -3.22 -13.67
CA LYS A 161 8.23 -4.34 -12.95
C LYS A 161 7.39 -5.62 -12.99
N ASN A 162 6.07 -5.52 -12.91
CA ASN A 162 5.18 -6.68 -13.02
C ASN A 162 5.26 -7.36 -14.39
N TYR A 163 5.32 -6.59 -15.47
CA TYR A 163 5.49 -7.13 -16.82
C TYR A 163 6.84 -7.83 -16.96
N ASP A 164 7.91 -7.23 -16.42
CA ASP A 164 9.24 -7.83 -16.43
C ASP A 164 9.26 -9.16 -15.66
N ASN A 165 8.68 -9.17 -14.46
CA ASN A 165 8.56 -10.37 -13.63
C ASN A 165 7.79 -11.49 -14.34
N ILE A 166 6.63 -11.19 -14.95
CA ILE A 166 5.76 -12.21 -15.56
C ILE A 166 6.28 -12.69 -16.93
N LEU A 167 6.82 -11.78 -17.75
CA LEU A 167 7.20 -12.07 -19.13
C LEU A 167 8.66 -12.52 -19.27
N PHE A 168 9.57 -11.97 -18.47
CA PHE A 168 11.02 -12.09 -18.69
C PHE A 168 11.79 -12.70 -17.51
N SER A 169 11.30 -12.59 -16.27
CA SER A 169 11.96 -13.22 -15.13
C SER A 169 11.74 -14.74 -15.15
N GLY A 170 12.77 -15.49 -15.54
CA GLY A 170 12.73 -16.93 -15.80
C GLY A 170 12.57 -17.83 -14.56
N ASN A 171 11.89 -17.40 -13.49
CA ASN A 171 11.61 -18.27 -12.36
C ASN A 171 10.58 -19.33 -12.75
N ASN A 172 10.91 -20.59 -12.48
CA ASN A 172 10.27 -21.80 -13.06
C ASN A 172 8.78 -22.00 -12.72
N THR A 173 8.18 -21.17 -11.87
CA THR A 173 6.77 -21.28 -11.45
C THR A 173 5.86 -20.19 -12.02
N ASP A 174 6.38 -19.02 -12.42
CA ASP A 174 5.57 -17.83 -12.74
C ASP A 174 5.69 -17.31 -14.19
N SER A 175 6.60 -17.86 -15.00
CA SER A 175 6.76 -17.39 -16.38
C SER A 175 5.63 -17.88 -17.29
N MET A 176 4.65 -17.00 -17.54
CA MET A 176 3.56 -17.24 -18.49
C MET A 176 4.08 -17.49 -19.91
N ALA A 177 5.21 -16.87 -20.27
CA ALA A 177 5.89 -17.09 -21.54
C ALA A 177 6.35 -18.56 -21.69
N LYS A 178 6.95 -19.14 -20.64
CA LYS A 178 7.38 -20.54 -20.64
C LYS A 178 6.18 -21.49 -20.74
N ALA A 179 5.10 -21.19 -20.00
CA ALA A 179 3.86 -21.98 -20.08
C ALA A 179 3.28 -21.97 -21.51
N PHE A 180 3.23 -20.80 -22.16
CA PHE A 180 2.75 -20.67 -23.55
C PHE A 180 3.56 -21.51 -24.53
N PHE A 181 4.90 -21.43 -24.50
CA PHE A 181 5.77 -22.24 -25.37
C PHE A 181 5.67 -23.74 -25.09
N ASN A 182 5.45 -24.16 -23.84
CA ASN A 182 5.28 -25.57 -23.50
C ASN A 182 3.93 -26.16 -23.94
N THR A 183 2.93 -25.32 -24.23
CA THR A 183 1.59 -25.73 -24.68
C THR A 183 1.38 -25.69 -26.19
N LEU A 184 2.39 -25.25 -26.96
CA LEU A 184 2.43 -25.31 -28.42
C LEU A 184 2.95 -26.68 -28.89
#